data_AF-A0A147JBC3-F1
#
_entry.id   AF-A0A147JBC3-F1
#
_cell.length_a   1.000
_cell.length_b   1.000
_cell.length_c   1.000
_cell.angle_alpha   90.00
_cell.angle_beta   90.00
_cell.angle_gamma   90.00
#
_symmetry.space_group_name_H-M   'P 1'
#
loop_
_entity.id
_entity.type
_entity.pdbx_description
1 polymer ?
#
loop_
_entity_poly.entity_id
_entity_poly.type
_entity_poly.pdbx_seq_one_letter_code
_entity_poly.pdbx_strand_id
1 'polypeptide(L)'
;MTALDILVLIAVFGAAIQGFLRGFVTEVLALFAWVAIVAALKLFHIPLAQALTGVVGTVSGSAVLAFALIVGVTYLGGRLVARAIGSRARTSILGPVDRALGFGFGALKGLILASLVFLVVALLVDTVSGGPARRPEWMVKSRTYKLLNATSAGIADFVDRRRRGLPVFGAPIPATDAATNSETPS
;
A
#
# COMPACT_ATOMS: atom_id res chain seq x y z
N MET A 1 1.19 -6.00 -26.30
CA MET A 1 0.91 -6.30 -24.88
C MET A 1 2.04 -7.18 -24.39
N THR A 2 2.77 -6.75 -23.37
CA THR A 2 3.83 -7.53 -22.74
C THR A 2 3.24 -8.67 -21.92
N ALA A 3 4.02 -9.71 -21.61
CA ALA A 3 3.56 -10.81 -20.76
C ALA A 3 3.10 -10.33 -19.37
N LEU A 4 3.71 -9.24 -18.88
CA LEU A 4 3.32 -8.54 -17.66
C LEU A 4 1.91 -7.93 -17.79
N ASP A 5 1.62 -7.23 -18.90
CA ASP A 5 0.32 -6.62 -19.12
C ASP A 5 -0.80 -7.66 -19.05
N ILE A 6 -0.56 -8.84 -19.65
CA ILE A 6 -1.51 -9.97 -19.63
C ILE A 6 -1.69 -10.51 -18.20
N LEU A 7 -0.61 -10.69 -17.45
CA LEU A 7 -0.66 -11.23 -16.09
C LEU A 7 -1.38 -10.26 -15.13
N VAL A 8 -1.11 -8.96 -15.25
CA VAL A 8 -1.80 -7.92 -14.47
C VAL A 8 -3.28 -7.87 -14.84
N LEU A 9 -3.63 -7.92 -16.12
CA LEU A 9 -5.02 -7.95 -16.56
C LEU A 9 -5.78 -9.17 -15.99
N ILE A 10 -5.17 -10.35 -16.03
CA ILE A 10 -5.76 -11.58 -15.44
C ILE A 10 -5.94 -11.42 -13.93
N ALA A 11 -4.94 -10.89 -13.22
CA ALA A 11 -5.00 -10.69 -11.77
C ALA A 11 -6.10 -9.69 -11.38
N VAL A 12 -6.16 -8.54 -12.06
CA VAL A 12 -7.18 -7.51 -11.83
C VAL A 12 -8.57 -8.02 -12.15
N PHE A 13 -8.74 -8.68 -13.29
CA PHE A 13 -10.04 -9.22 -13.71
C PHE A 13 -10.50 -10.34 -12.77
N GLY A 14 -9.60 -11.24 -12.37
CA GLY A 14 -9.88 -12.27 -11.38
C GLY A 14 -10.28 -11.67 -10.02
N ALA A 15 -9.58 -10.62 -9.57
CA ALA A 15 -9.93 -9.92 -8.34
C ALA A 15 -11.28 -9.18 -8.44
N ALA A 16 -11.61 -8.63 -9.60
CA ALA A 16 -12.90 -7.99 -9.88
C ALA A 16 -14.04 -9.00 -9.83
N ILE A 17 -13.89 -10.17 -10.47
CA ILE A 17 -14.85 -11.28 -10.37
C ILE A 17 -14.99 -11.73 -8.91
N GLN A 18 -13.88 -11.92 -8.20
CA GLN A 18 -13.94 -12.32 -6.80
C GLN A 18 -14.66 -11.28 -5.92
N GLY A 19 -14.45 -10.00 -6.20
CA GLY A 19 -15.16 -8.90 -5.54
C GLY A 19 -16.66 -8.89 -5.86
N PHE A 20 -17.05 -9.18 -7.11
CA PHE A 20 -18.45 -9.35 -7.50
C PHE A 20 -19.12 -10.51 -6.76
N LEU A 21 -18.45 -11.67 -6.69
CA LEU A 21 -18.95 -12.87 -6.01
C LEU A 21 -19.10 -12.65 -4.49
N ARG A 22 -18.18 -11.91 -3.87
CA ARG A 22 -18.19 -11.65 -2.42
C ARG A 22 -19.03 -10.44 -2.01
N GLY A 23 -19.25 -9.47 -2.90
CA GLY A 23 -19.92 -8.21 -2.60
C GLY A 23 -19.05 -7.20 -1.86
N PHE A 24 -19.36 -5.91 -2.03
CA PHE A 24 -18.62 -4.79 -1.45
C PHE A 24 -18.58 -4.82 0.07
N VAL A 25 -19.73 -5.05 0.72
CA VAL A 25 -19.84 -5.04 2.19
C VAL A 25 -18.91 -6.09 2.82
N THR A 26 -18.88 -7.30 2.27
CA THR A 26 -18.00 -8.36 2.77
C THR A 26 -16.53 -7.95 2.64
N GLU A 27 -16.17 -7.33 1.52
CA GLU A 27 -14.81 -6.90 1.23
C GLU A 27 -14.34 -5.76 2.14
N VAL A 28 -15.21 -4.76 2.39
CA VAL A 28 -14.92 -3.68 3.33
C VAL A 28 -14.79 -4.19 4.76
N LEU A 29 -15.70 -5.07 5.20
CA LEU A 29 -15.60 -5.69 6.53
C LEU A 29 -14.36 -6.56 6.68
N ALA A 30 -13.89 -7.19 5.60
CA ALA A 30 -12.63 -7.92 5.62
C ALA A 30 -11.43 -6.98 5.82
N LEU A 31 -11.43 -5.79 5.23
CA LEU A 31 -10.41 -4.77 5.53
C LEU A 31 -10.47 -4.30 6.98
N PHE A 32 -11.67 -4.06 7.51
CA PHE A 32 -11.83 -3.72 8.94
C PHE A 32 -11.35 -4.83 9.86
N ALA A 33 -11.55 -6.10 9.50
CA ALA A 33 -10.99 -7.22 10.26
C ALA A 33 -9.45 -7.19 10.28
N TRP A 34 -8.79 -6.82 9.17
CA TRP A 34 -7.34 -6.63 9.15
C TRP A 34 -6.89 -5.47 10.03
N VAL A 35 -7.59 -4.34 10.01
CA VAL A 35 -7.32 -3.22 10.92
C VAL A 35 -7.48 -3.65 12.38
N ALA A 36 -8.52 -4.43 12.68
CA ALA A 36 -8.75 -4.97 14.01
C ALA A 36 -7.64 -5.93 14.46
N ILE A 37 -7.09 -6.75 13.56
CA ILE A 37 -5.93 -7.62 13.87
C ILE A 37 -4.72 -6.77 14.27
N VAL A 38 -4.40 -5.73 13.49
CA VAL A 38 -3.26 -4.83 13.78
C VAL A 38 -3.48 -4.13 15.13
N ALA A 39 -4.69 -3.62 15.38
CA ALA A 39 -5.04 -3.02 16.66
C ALA A 39 -4.90 -4.04 17.81
N ALA A 40 -5.49 -5.23 17.67
CA ALA A 40 -5.43 -6.27 18.69
C ALA A 40 -3.98 -6.70 18.98
N LEU A 41 -3.13 -6.84 17.96
CA LEU A 41 -1.71 -7.11 18.17
C LEU A 41 -1.03 -5.96 18.93
N LYS A 42 -1.27 -4.71 18.52
CA LYS A 42 -0.68 -3.54 19.20
C LYS A 42 -1.07 -3.47 20.68
N LEU A 43 -2.32 -3.78 21.02
CA LEU A 43 -2.82 -3.67 22.40
C LEU A 43 -2.53 -4.91 23.26
N PHE A 44 -2.62 -6.12 22.70
CA PHE A 44 -2.68 -7.35 23.49
C PHE A 44 -1.46 -8.27 23.31
N HIS A 45 -0.57 -8.02 22.35
CA HIS A 45 0.55 -8.93 22.08
C HIS A 45 1.48 -9.10 23.29
N ILE A 46 1.95 -8.00 23.87
CA ILE A 46 2.85 -8.01 25.03
C ILE A 46 2.21 -8.67 26.27
N PRO A 47 1.03 -8.22 26.76
CA PRO A 47 0.46 -8.81 27.97
C PRO A 47 0.12 -10.30 27.79
N LEU A 48 -0.34 -10.71 26.60
CA LEU A 48 -0.62 -12.12 26.32
C LEU A 48 0.65 -12.97 26.23
N ALA A 49 1.71 -12.47 25.59
CA ALA A 49 2.99 -13.16 25.53
C ALA A 49 3.59 -13.36 26.93
N GLN A 50 3.49 -12.37 27.81
CA GLN A 50 3.92 -12.49 29.20
C GLN A 50 3.12 -13.55 29.96
N ALA A 51 1.79 -13.54 29.85
CA ALA A 51 0.93 -14.54 30.48
C ALA A 51 1.22 -15.97 30.00
N LEU A 52 1.59 -16.14 28.73
CA LEU A 52 1.92 -17.44 28.15
C LEU A 52 3.35 -17.91 28.44
N THR A 53 4.23 -17.04 28.94
CA THR A 53 5.65 -17.39 29.16
C THR A 53 5.80 -18.51 30.19
N GLY A 54 4.98 -18.52 31.24
CA GLY A 54 4.99 -19.61 32.24
C GLY A 54 4.52 -20.97 31.70
N VAL A 55 3.67 -20.96 30.66
CA VAL A 55 3.13 -22.19 30.05
C VAL A 55 4.07 -22.74 28.96
N VAL A 56 4.64 -21.85 28.15
CA VAL A 56 5.49 -22.22 27.00
C VAL A 56 6.96 -22.43 27.41
N GLY A 57 7.39 -21.85 28.53
CA GLY A 57 8.75 -22.00 29.06
C GLY A 57 9.82 -21.18 28.32
N THR A 58 9.48 -20.53 27.20
CA THR A 58 10.40 -19.65 26.45
C THR A 58 9.72 -18.35 26.04
N VAL A 59 10.47 -17.25 26.06
CA VAL A 59 9.97 -15.92 25.68
C VAL A 59 9.65 -15.85 24.18
N SER A 60 10.49 -16.45 23.34
CA SER A 60 10.25 -16.47 21.89
C SER A 60 9.03 -17.32 21.53
N GLY A 61 8.86 -18.48 22.16
CA GLY A 61 7.71 -19.35 21.93
C GLY A 61 6.39 -18.70 22.38
N SER A 62 6.38 -18.04 23.54
CA SER A 62 5.20 -17.34 24.03
C SER A 62 4.81 -16.15 23.15
N ALA A 63 5.79 -15.40 22.62
CA ALA A 63 5.54 -14.31 21.68
C ALA A 63 4.92 -14.79 20.36
N VAL A 64 5.40 -15.92 19.81
CA VAL A 64 4.84 -16.53 18.59
C VAL A 64 3.44 -17.07 18.84
N LEU A 65 3.21 -17.74 19.97
CA LEU A 65 1.90 -18.27 20.34
C LEU A 65 0.89 -17.14 20.56
N ALA A 66 1.27 -16.07 21.28
CA ALA A 66 0.43 -14.90 21.48
C ALA A 66 0.04 -14.25 20.14
N PHE A 67 1.00 -14.08 19.23
CA PHE A 67 0.73 -13.58 17.88
C PHE A 67 -0.27 -14.47 17.15
N ALA A 68 -0.04 -15.79 17.11
CA ALA A 68 -0.91 -16.74 16.43
C ALA A 68 -2.34 -16.75 17.02
N LEU A 69 -2.48 -16.68 18.34
CA LEU A 69 -3.77 -16.63 19.02
C LEU A 69 -4.52 -15.34 18.71
N ILE A 70 -3.86 -14.17 18.81
CA ILE A 70 -4.50 -12.89 18.53
C ILE A 70 -4.94 -12.83 17.07
N VAL A 71 -4.04 -13.11 16.13
CA VAL A 71 -4.36 -13.09 14.70
C VAL A 71 -5.45 -14.11 14.41
N GLY A 72 -5.33 -15.33 14.91
CA GLY A 72 -6.30 -16.40 14.69
C GLY A 72 -7.69 -16.04 15.18
N VAL A 73 -7.83 -15.66 16.45
CA VAL A 73 -9.13 -15.32 17.06
C VAL A 73 -9.75 -14.11 16.38
N THR A 74 -8.99 -13.02 16.20
CA THR A 74 -9.52 -11.79 15.58
C THR A 74 -9.87 -12.01 14.11
N TYR A 75 -9.07 -12.76 13.35
CA TYR A 75 -9.36 -13.08 11.96
C TYR A 75 -10.61 -13.96 11.83
N LEU A 76 -10.71 -15.04 12.62
CA LEU A 76 -11.89 -15.92 12.60
C LEU A 76 -13.15 -15.14 12.98
N GLY A 77 -13.12 -14.37 14.06
CA GLY A 77 -14.23 -13.52 14.49
C GLY A 77 -14.63 -12.52 13.41
N GLY A 78 -13.68 -11.75 12.89
CA GLY A 78 -13.92 -10.77 11.82
C GLY A 78 -14.47 -11.41 10.54
N ARG A 79 -13.95 -12.58 10.16
CA ARG A 79 -14.43 -13.34 8.99
C ARG A 79 -15.87 -13.83 9.15
N LEU A 80 -16.25 -14.29 10.34
CA LEU A 80 -17.63 -14.72 10.63
C LEU A 80 -18.59 -13.53 10.54
N VAL A 81 -18.23 -12.40 11.15
CA VAL A 81 -19.03 -11.16 11.09
C VAL A 81 -19.17 -10.67 9.65
N ALA A 82 -18.07 -10.58 8.91
CA ALA A 82 -18.07 -10.14 7.52
C ALA A 82 -18.98 -11.02 6.64
N ARG A 83 -18.94 -12.34 6.84
CA ARG A 83 -19.80 -13.28 6.11
C ARG A 83 -21.27 -13.12 6.47
N ALA A 84 -21.60 -12.98 7.75
CA ALA A 84 -22.97 -12.86 8.23
C ALA A 84 -23.62 -11.55 7.79
N ILE A 85 -22.88 -10.43 7.85
CA ILE A 85 -23.40 -9.12 7.40
C ILE A 85 -23.43 -9.07 5.87
N GLY A 86 -22.37 -9.53 5.21
CA GLY A 86 -22.29 -9.54 3.76
C GLY A 86 -23.37 -10.39 3.10
N SER A 87 -23.71 -11.56 3.66
CA SER A 87 -24.80 -12.38 3.12
C SER A 87 -26.14 -11.66 3.17
N ARG A 88 -26.44 -10.99 4.28
CA ARG A 88 -27.67 -10.18 4.45
C ARG A 88 -27.74 -9.01 3.47
N ALA A 89 -26.62 -8.32 3.25
CA ALA A 89 -26.55 -7.23 2.28
C ALA A 89 -26.88 -7.71 0.86
N ARG A 90 -26.40 -8.90 0.48
CA ARG A 90 -26.63 -9.49 -0.84
C ARG A 90 -28.03 -10.05 -1.06
N THR A 91 -28.74 -10.46 0.00
CA THR A 91 -30.14 -10.94 -0.10
C THR A 91 -31.16 -9.81 -0.07
N SER A 92 -30.72 -8.57 0.18
CA SER A 92 -31.58 -7.39 0.15
C SER A 92 -31.86 -6.91 -1.29
N ILE A 93 -32.81 -5.99 -1.44
CA ILE A 93 -33.10 -5.25 -2.68
C ILE A 93 -31.84 -4.58 -3.25
N LEU A 94 -30.89 -4.20 -2.37
CA LEU A 94 -29.61 -3.59 -2.76
C LEU A 94 -28.54 -4.60 -3.21
N GLY A 95 -28.85 -5.89 -3.24
CA GLY A 95 -27.90 -6.95 -3.59
C GLY A 95 -27.16 -6.74 -4.93
N PRO A 96 -27.84 -6.34 -6.02
CA PRO A 96 -27.17 -6.03 -7.29
C PRO A 96 -26.16 -4.87 -7.17
N VAL A 97 -26.50 -3.84 -6.40
CA VAL A 97 -25.62 -2.68 -6.16
C VAL A 97 -24.40 -3.09 -5.35
N ASP A 98 -24.57 -3.90 -4.29
CA ASP A 98 -23.46 -4.43 -3.48
C ASP A 98 -22.48 -5.26 -4.33
N ARG A 99 -22.98 -6.05 -5.28
CA ARG A 99 -22.14 -6.83 -6.20
C ARG A 99 -21.42 -5.96 -7.22
N ALA A 100 -22.08 -4.94 -7.77
CA ALA A 100 -21.48 -4.01 -8.72
C ALA A 100 -20.35 -3.19 -8.06
N LEU A 101 -20.60 -2.67 -6.86
CA LEU A 101 -19.57 -2.02 -6.04
C LEU A 101 -18.45 -3.00 -5.67
N GLY A 102 -18.81 -4.25 -5.38
CA GLY A 102 -17.86 -5.33 -5.09
C GLY A 102 -16.93 -5.61 -6.27
N PHE A 103 -17.44 -5.57 -7.50
CA PHE A 103 -16.62 -5.69 -8.71
C PHE A 103 -15.60 -4.55 -8.83
N GLY A 104 -16.05 -3.30 -8.67
CA GLY A 104 -15.17 -2.13 -8.74
C GLY A 104 -14.11 -2.13 -7.64
N PHE A 105 -14.50 -2.43 -6.40
CA PHE A 105 -13.59 -2.58 -5.28
C PHE A 105 -12.60 -3.74 -5.49
N GLY A 106 -13.08 -4.86 -6.02
CA GLY A 106 -12.29 -6.03 -6.41
C GLY A 106 -11.22 -5.70 -7.46
N ALA A 107 -11.59 -4.96 -8.50
CA ALA A 107 -10.67 -4.51 -9.53
C ALA A 107 -9.60 -3.57 -8.95
N LEU A 108 -10.01 -2.59 -8.13
CA LEU A 108 -9.10 -1.64 -7.50
C LEU A 108 -8.07 -2.35 -6.60
N LYS A 109 -8.52 -3.21 -5.68
CA LYS A 109 -7.59 -3.95 -4.82
C LYS A 109 -6.72 -4.92 -5.62
N GLY A 110 -7.27 -5.52 -6.67
CA GLY A 110 -6.55 -6.41 -7.58
C GLY A 110 -5.41 -5.67 -8.27
N LEU A 111 -5.65 -4.44 -8.71
CA LEU A 111 -4.65 -3.58 -9.33
C LEU A 111 -3.55 -3.19 -8.34
N ILE A 112 -3.92 -2.81 -7.11
CA ILE A 112 -2.96 -2.49 -6.06
C ILE A 112 -2.09 -3.72 -5.74
N LEU A 113 -2.69 -4.90 -5.55
CA LEU A 113 -1.96 -6.14 -5.27
C LEU A 113 -1.06 -6.56 -6.44
N ALA A 114 -1.55 -6.48 -7.67
CA ALA A 114 -0.76 -6.78 -8.86
C ALA A 114 0.44 -5.82 -8.99
N SER A 115 0.25 -4.54 -8.68
CA SER A 115 1.32 -3.54 -8.68
C SER A 115 2.38 -3.82 -7.61
N LEU A 116 1.96 -4.24 -6.41
CA LEU A 116 2.88 -4.60 -5.33
C LEU A 116 3.68 -5.86 -5.67
N VAL A 117 3.03 -6.89 -6.23
CA VAL A 117 3.71 -8.10 -6.71
C VAL A 117 4.72 -7.75 -7.81
N PHE A 118 4.33 -6.90 -8.76
CA PHE A 118 5.25 -6.44 -9.80
C PHE A 118 6.47 -5.72 -9.22
N LEU A 119 6.28 -4.84 -8.23
CA LEU A 119 7.39 -4.15 -7.57
C LEU A 119 8.36 -5.14 -6.93
N VAL A 120 7.84 -6.16 -6.23
CA VAL A 120 8.67 -7.20 -5.61
C VAL A 120 9.42 -8.01 -6.67
N VAL A 121 8.77 -8.39 -7.77
CA VAL A 121 9.41 -9.11 -8.87
C VAL A 121 10.48 -8.26 -9.55
N ALA A 122 10.20 -6.99 -9.84
CA ALA A 122 11.17 -6.07 -10.44
C ALA A 122 12.38 -5.87 -9.52
N LEU A 123 12.16 -5.71 -8.21
CA LEU A 123 13.23 -5.61 -7.22
C LEU A 123 14.06 -6.89 -7.16
N LEU A 124 13.42 -8.06 -7.20
CA LEU A 124 14.11 -9.35 -7.20
C LEU A 124 14.97 -9.52 -8.45
N VAL A 125 14.42 -9.19 -9.63
CA VAL A 125 15.15 -9.22 -10.89
C VAL A 125 16.33 -8.25 -10.87
N ASP A 126 16.13 -7.02 -10.41
CA ASP A 126 17.19 -6.01 -10.31
C ASP A 126 18.29 -6.45 -9.32
N THR A 127 17.92 -7.13 -8.23
CA THR A 127 18.85 -7.66 -7.22
C THR A 127 19.65 -8.85 -7.75
N VAL A 128 19.00 -9.78 -8.46
CA VAL A 128 19.64 -10.98 -9.02
C VAL A 128 20.49 -10.67 -10.25
N SER A 129 20.11 -9.65 -11.03
CA SER A 129 20.76 -9.30 -12.31
C SER A 129 21.92 -8.30 -12.17
N GLY A 130 22.23 -7.84 -10.96
CA GLY A 130 23.41 -7.00 -10.68
C GLY A 130 23.22 -5.50 -10.97
N GLY A 131 21.98 -4.99 -10.85
CA GLY A 131 21.70 -3.55 -10.84
C GLY A 131 21.23 -2.94 -12.18
N PRO A 132 20.89 -1.63 -12.17
CA PRO A 132 20.13 -0.96 -13.24
C PRO A 132 20.79 -0.89 -14.63
N ALA A 133 22.08 -1.19 -14.71
CA ALA A 133 22.89 -1.07 -15.93
C ALA A 133 22.74 -2.27 -16.89
N ARG A 134 22.16 -3.38 -16.43
CA ARG A 134 21.81 -4.56 -17.26
C ARG A 134 20.29 -4.70 -17.42
N ARG A 135 19.57 -3.59 -17.58
CA ARG A 135 18.11 -3.62 -17.73
C ARG A 135 17.72 -4.11 -19.13
N PRO A 136 17.00 -5.23 -19.25
CA PRO A 136 16.61 -5.80 -20.54
C PRO A 136 15.67 -4.88 -21.34
N GLU A 137 15.73 -4.92 -22.68
CA GLU A 137 15.13 -3.93 -23.60
C GLU A 137 13.63 -3.67 -23.41
N TRP A 138 12.88 -4.64 -22.89
CA TRP A 138 11.45 -4.51 -22.62
C TRP A 138 11.13 -3.47 -21.53
N MET A 139 12.11 -3.10 -20.70
CA MET A 139 11.96 -2.14 -19.60
C MET A 139 12.26 -0.69 -20.04
N VAL A 140 13.24 -0.50 -20.93
CA VAL A 140 13.66 0.81 -21.47
C VAL A 140 12.61 1.40 -22.42
N LYS A 141 11.84 0.55 -23.11
CA LYS A 141 10.75 0.99 -24.01
C LYS A 141 9.48 1.46 -23.29
N SER A 142 9.35 1.27 -21.97
CA SER A 142 8.11 1.57 -21.25
C SER A 142 7.93 3.08 -21.00
N ARG A 143 6.75 3.62 -21.33
CA ARG A 143 6.35 5.00 -20.99
C ARG A 143 6.36 5.24 -19.48
N THR A 144 6.07 4.22 -18.69
CA THR A 144 6.05 4.28 -17.22
C THR A 144 7.45 4.50 -16.65
N TYR A 145 8.49 3.97 -17.29
CA TYR A 145 9.88 4.20 -16.89
C TYR A 145 10.27 5.68 -16.99
N LYS A 146 9.85 6.36 -18.05
CA LYS A 146 10.12 7.81 -18.22
C LYS A 146 9.43 8.64 -17.16
N LEU A 147 8.19 8.29 -16.80
CA LEU A 147 7.45 8.97 -15.74
C LEU A 147 8.12 8.78 -14.37
N LEU A 148 8.49 7.55 -14.04
CA LEU A 148 9.13 7.20 -12.78
C LEU A 148 10.54 7.82 -12.65
N ASN A 149 11.31 7.85 -13.74
CA ASN A 149 12.63 8.47 -13.75
C ASN A 149 12.53 9.98 -13.50
N ALA A 150 11.55 10.66 -14.12
CA ALA A 150 11.32 12.09 -13.90
C ALA A 150 10.93 12.40 -12.44
N THR A 151 10.08 11.59 -11.83
CA THR A 151 9.71 11.75 -10.41
C THR A 151 10.89 11.47 -9.48
N SER A 152 11.70 10.45 -9.77
CA SER A 152 12.87 10.10 -8.96
C SER A 152 13.96 11.18 -9.00
N ALA A 153 14.15 11.85 -10.15
CA ALA A 153 15.08 12.96 -10.29
C ALA A 153 14.66 14.15 -9.40
N GLY A 154 13.37 14.46 -9.33
CA GLY A 154 12.86 15.53 -8.46
C GLY A 154 13.02 15.22 -6.96
N ILE A 155 12.82 13.97 -6.55
CA ILE A 155 13.02 13.54 -5.16
C ILE A 155 14.53 13.56 -4.80
N ALA A 156 15.40 13.13 -5.73
CA ALA A 156 16.84 13.18 -5.53
C ALA A 156 17.35 14.62 -5.39
N ASP A 157 16.85 15.56 -6.20
CA ASP A 157 17.18 17.00 -6.10
C ASP A 157 16.72 17.58 -4.75
N PHE A 158 15.51 17.23 -4.29
CA PHE A 158 15.02 17.67 -2.98
C PHE A 158 15.86 17.12 -1.80
N VAL A 159 16.23 15.84 -1.85
CA VAL A 159 17.05 15.21 -0.81
C VAL A 159 18.47 15.77 -0.81
N ASP A 160 19.07 16.01 -1.97
CA ASP A 160 20.39 16.63 -2.08
C ASP A 160 20.38 18.08 -1.58
N ARG A 161 19.34 18.86 -1.92
CA ARG A 161 19.15 20.23 -1.41
C ARG A 161 19.04 20.27 0.11
N ARG A 162 18.33 19.30 0.71
CA ARG A 162 18.20 19.19 2.17
C ARG A 162 19.49 18.72 2.85
N ARG A 163 20.26 17.81 2.23
CA ARG A 163 21.60 17.42 2.71
C ARG A 163 22.59 18.58 2.66
N ARG A 164 22.46 19.48 1.70
CA ARG A 164 23.30 20.68 1.55
C ARG A 164 22.81 21.90 2.33
N GLY A 165 21.73 21.78 3.10
CA GLY A 165 21.21 22.86 3.95
C GLY A 165 20.66 24.07 3.17
N LEU A 166 20.30 23.90 1.89
CA LEU A 166 19.81 24.97 1.03
C LEU A 166 18.30 25.21 1.22
N PRO A 167 17.81 26.46 1.13
CA PRO A 167 16.40 26.78 1.30
C PRO A 167 15.52 26.15 0.20
N VAL A 168 14.34 25.66 0.60
CA VAL A 168 13.40 24.89 -0.25
C VAL A 168 12.72 25.76 -1.31
N PHE A 169 12.55 27.05 -1.02
CA PHE A 169 12.11 28.08 -1.93
C PHE A 169 13.20 29.15 -1.97
N GLY A 170 13.39 29.80 -3.12
CA GLY A 170 14.51 30.70 -3.41
C GLY A 170 14.85 31.65 -2.25
N ALA A 171 16.14 31.95 -2.11
CA ALA A 171 16.63 32.88 -1.10
C ALA A 171 15.75 34.14 -1.08
N PRO A 172 15.33 34.63 0.11
CA PRO A 172 14.63 35.90 0.21
C PRO A 172 15.45 36.94 -0.56
N ILE A 173 14.81 37.64 -1.49
CA ILE A 173 15.42 38.77 -2.19
C ILE A 173 15.98 39.69 -1.10
N PRO A 174 17.29 39.93 -1.02
CA PRO A 174 17.82 40.86 -0.06
C PRO A 174 17.16 42.20 -0.31
N ALA A 175 16.61 42.81 0.75
CA ALA A 175 15.90 44.09 0.71
C ALA A 175 16.86 45.27 0.44
N THR A 176 17.70 45.15 -0.57
CA THR A 176 18.69 46.15 -0.97
C THR A 176 18.21 46.99 -2.15
N ASP A 177 17.19 46.56 -2.90
CA ASP A 177 16.71 47.30 -4.08
C ASP A 177 15.60 48.33 -3.77
N ALA A 178 15.14 48.44 -2.51
CA ALA A 178 14.07 49.36 -2.14
C ALA A 178 14.54 50.78 -1.76
N ALA A 179 15.86 51.02 -1.61
CA ALA A 179 16.40 52.28 -1.08
C ALA A 179 17.08 53.19 -2.12
N THR A 180 17.10 52.84 -3.42
CA THR A 180 17.83 53.63 -4.44
C THR A 180 16.92 54.52 -5.31
N ASN A 181 15.60 54.46 -5.18
CA ASN A 181 14.68 55.21 -6.05
C ASN A 181 14.06 56.46 -5.39
N SER A 182 14.81 57.17 -4.54
CA SER A 182 14.40 58.48 -4.00
C SER A 182 15.37 59.61 -4.34
N GLU A 183 16.02 59.56 -5.50
CA GLU A 183 16.65 60.75 -6.08
C GLU A 183 15.75 61.32 -7.20
N THR A 184 15.11 62.43 -6.85
CA THR A 184 14.37 63.38 -7.69
C THR A 184 15.16 63.86 -8.90
N PRO A 185 14.54 64.00 -10.08
CA PRO A 185 14.91 65.03 -11.04
C PRO A 185 14.03 66.27 -10.88
N SER A 186 14.67 67.39 -11.18
CA SER A 186 14.28 68.79 -11.06
C SER A 186 13.11 69.22 -11.94
#